data_AF-A0AAU2DPK0-F1
#
_entry.id   AF-A0AAU2DPK0-F1
#
_cell.length_a   1.000
_cell.length_b   1.000
_cell.length_c   1.000
_cell.angle_alpha   90.00
_cell.angle_beta   90.00
_cell.angle_gamma   90.00
#
_symmetry.space_group_name_H-M   'P 1'
#
loop_
_entity.id
_entity.type
_entity.pdbx_description
1 polymer ?
#
loop_
_entity_poly.entity_id
_entity_poly.type
_entity_poly.pdbx_seq_one_letter_code
_entity_poly.pdbx_strand_id
1 'polypeptide(L)'
;MSAAVATLVAIAALYLSWPDDETLPECGEQSGYDVTLRPSTQTVQDVGTVTGEMECRRQESQHLMWIGRTSIKDANGSHPNFYTKGPLDEPGQYSETVELARWPKGTKMEVAVYVMDDAAYKELLDRKGSDGAVPNYLPPGVRPISNKAYVIKAS
;
A
#
# COMPACT_ATOMS: atom_id res chain seq x y z
N MET A 1 28.66 -3.50 -54.74
CA MET A 1 28.84 -4.24 -53.47
C MET A 1 28.71 -3.24 -52.34
N SER A 2 27.69 -3.42 -51.51
CA SER A 2 27.17 -2.46 -50.53
C SER A 2 28.13 -2.19 -49.37
N ALA A 3 28.32 -0.92 -49.04
CA ALA A 3 28.87 -0.51 -47.75
C ALA A 3 27.71 -0.42 -46.75
N ALA A 4 27.74 -1.27 -45.73
CA ALA A 4 26.75 -1.29 -44.66
C ALA A 4 26.94 -0.05 -43.75
N VAL A 5 25.89 0.75 -43.63
CA VAL A 5 25.79 1.83 -42.65
C VAL A 5 25.36 1.18 -41.32
N ALA A 6 26.29 1.10 -40.36
CA ALA A 6 25.98 0.68 -39.00
C ALA A 6 25.41 1.88 -38.23
N THR A 7 24.08 1.94 -38.12
CA THR A 7 23.39 2.88 -37.24
C THR A 7 23.52 2.39 -35.80
N LEU A 8 24.43 3.00 -35.02
CA LEU A 8 24.45 2.86 -33.57
C LEU A 8 23.24 3.61 -32.99
N VAL A 9 22.18 2.87 -32.66
CA VAL A 9 21.08 3.38 -31.84
C VAL A 9 21.58 3.39 -30.40
N ALA A 10 21.94 4.56 -29.90
CA ALA A 10 22.17 4.77 -28.48
C ALA A 10 20.81 4.65 -27.76
N ILE A 11 20.57 3.51 -27.11
CA ILE A 11 19.47 3.35 -26.17
C ILE A 11 19.88 4.13 -24.91
N ALA A 12 19.43 5.37 -24.82
CA ALA A 12 19.40 6.09 -23.56
C ALA A 12 18.35 5.40 -22.68
N ALA A 13 18.79 4.38 -21.94
CA ALA A 13 18.06 3.91 -20.78
C ALA A 13 18.05 5.07 -19.78
N LEU A 14 16.95 5.83 -19.76
CA LEU A 14 16.59 6.70 -18.65
C LEU A 14 16.42 5.79 -17.43
N TYR A 15 17.54 5.45 -16.78
CA TYR A 15 17.53 5.09 -15.37
C TYR A 15 17.00 6.33 -14.66
N LEU A 16 15.71 6.34 -14.37
CA LEU A 16 15.17 7.14 -13.28
C LEU A 16 15.81 6.57 -12.01
N SER A 17 17.03 7.02 -11.72
CA SER A 17 17.72 6.74 -10.48
C SER A 17 16.84 7.30 -9.38
N TRP A 18 16.28 6.40 -8.58
CA TRP A 18 15.65 6.78 -7.32
C TRP A 18 16.66 7.59 -6.49
N PRO A 19 16.24 8.68 -5.85
CA PRO A 19 17.13 9.48 -5.01
C PRO A 19 17.77 8.61 -3.92
N ASP A 20 19.02 8.94 -3.56
CA ASP A 20 19.72 8.26 -2.46
C ASP A 20 18.91 8.40 -1.16
N ASP A 21 18.83 7.32 -0.38
CA ASP A 21 17.98 7.20 0.82
C ASP A 21 18.22 8.32 1.85
N GLU A 22 19.43 8.85 1.96
CA GLU A 22 19.77 9.97 2.85
C GLU A 22 19.13 11.32 2.44
N THR A 23 18.66 11.43 1.20
CA THR A 23 18.03 12.66 0.66
C THR A 23 16.51 12.66 0.70
N LEU A 24 15.90 11.52 1.03
CA LEU A 24 14.46 11.37 1.10
C LEU A 24 13.89 11.93 2.41
N PRO A 25 12.71 12.56 2.37
CA PRO A 25 12.03 13.02 3.58
C PRO A 25 11.64 11.84 4.48
N GLU A 26 11.45 12.10 5.76
CA GLU A 26 11.01 11.06 6.69
C GLU A 26 9.54 10.72 6.48
N CYS A 27 9.22 9.42 6.51
CA CYS A 27 7.84 8.98 6.35
C CYS A 27 6.96 9.54 7.46
N GLY A 28 5.82 10.07 7.05
CA GLY A 28 4.78 10.55 7.92
C GLY A 28 5.03 11.95 8.48
N GLU A 29 5.79 12.81 7.81
CA GLU A 29 5.71 14.23 8.11
C GLU A 29 4.30 14.80 7.83
N GLN A 30 3.59 14.27 6.82
CA GLN A 30 2.24 14.67 6.44
C GLN A 30 1.39 13.49 5.91
N SER A 31 0.07 13.55 6.10
CA SER A 31 -0.83 12.51 5.59
C SER A 31 -0.93 12.58 4.06
N GLY A 32 -0.71 11.45 3.39
CA GLY A 32 -1.04 11.26 1.98
C GLY A 32 0.03 11.69 0.97
N TYR A 33 1.23 12.06 1.44
CA TYR A 33 2.32 12.56 0.59
C TYR A 33 3.48 11.58 0.41
N ASP A 34 3.61 10.61 1.31
CA ASP A 34 4.83 9.80 1.36
C ASP A 34 4.75 8.55 0.47
N VAL A 35 3.52 8.08 0.21
CA VAL A 35 3.26 6.93 -0.64
C VAL A 35 2.17 7.24 -1.66
N THR A 36 2.51 7.13 -2.94
CA THR A 36 1.55 7.26 -4.04
C THR A 36 0.99 5.90 -4.41
N LEU A 37 -0.34 5.74 -4.35
CA LEU A 37 -1.01 4.49 -4.73
C LEU A 37 -1.60 4.54 -6.13
N ARG A 38 -1.42 3.47 -6.90
CA ARG A 38 -1.97 3.29 -8.25
C ARG A 38 -2.46 1.85 -8.48
N PRO A 39 -3.58 1.66 -9.21
CA PRO A 39 -4.53 2.69 -9.59
C PRO A 39 -5.29 3.23 -8.35
N SER A 40 -5.82 4.45 -8.44
CA SER A 40 -6.65 5.02 -7.36
C SER A 40 -7.98 4.28 -7.20
N THR A 41 -8.50 3.68 -8.27
CA THR A 41 -9.68 2.80 -8.24
C THR A 41 -9.54 1.71 -9.28
N GLN A 42 -9.91 0.48 -8.91
CA GLN A 42 -9.91 -0.69 -9.77
C GLN A 42 -11.20 -1.50 -9.55
N THR A 43 -11.85 -1.93 -10.63
CA THR A 43 -12.98 -2.87 -10.56
C THR A 43 -12.51 -4.23 -11.09
N VAL A 44 -12.74 -5.29 -10.32
CA VAL A 44 -12.22 -6.64 -10.60
C VAL A 44 -13.26 -7.72 -10.30
N GLN A 45 -13.12 -8.90 -10.91
CA GLN A 45 -13.99 -10.04 -10.58
C GLN A 45 -13.69 -10.59 -9.19
N ASP A 46 -12.42 -10.97 -8.95
CA ASP A 46 -12.02 -11.62 -7.70
C ASP A 46 -10.70 -11.14 -7.12
N VAL A 47 -9.78 -10.60 -7.91
CA VAL A 47 -8.45 -10.17 -7.44
C VAL A 47 -8.06 -8.85 -8.10
N GLY A 48 -7.62 -7.89 -7.29
CA GLY A 48 -7.03 -6.63 -7.75
C GLY A 48 -5.61 -6.46 -7.23
N THR A 49 -4.91 -5.46 -7.77
CA THR A 49 -3.54 -5.14 -7.39
C THR A 49 -3.42 -3.63 -7.21
N VAL A 50 -2.91 -3.24 -6.05
CA VAL A 50 -2.56 -1.85 -5.75
C VAL A 50 -1.05 -1.78 -5.66
N THR A 51 -0.44 -0.88 -6.41
CA THR A 51 0.98 -0.59 -6.36
C THR A 51 1.19 0.72 -5.60
N GLY A 52 2.12 0.72 -4.66
CA GLY A 52 2.57 1.87 -3.90
C GLY A 52 3.98 2.25 -4.32
N GLU A 53 4.21 3.54 -4.50
CA GLU A 53 5.51 4.15 -4.72
C GLU A 53 5.84 4.96 -3.47
N MET A 54 6.82 4.51 -2.69
CA MET A 54 7.21 5.09 -1.40
C MET A 54 8.42 6.00 -1.58
N GLU A 55 8.20 7.30 -1.46
CA GLU A 55 9.18 8.37 -1.70
C GLU A 55 9.71 8.97 -0.38
N CYS A 56 9.79 8.14 0.66
CA CYS A 56 10.20 8.56 2.00
C CYS A 56 11.08 7.49 2.67
N ARG A 57 11.90 7.94 3.62
CA ARG A 57 12.71 7.08 4.49
C ARG A 57 11.97 6.80 5.79
N ARG A 58 11.86 5.53 6.16
CA ARG A 58 11.30 5.10 7.45
C ARG A 58 12.26 5.43 8.60
N GLN A 59 11.75 5.92 9.73
CA GLN A 59 12.54 6.02 10.96
C GLN A 59 12.68 4.65 11.64
N GLU A 60 13.77 4.40 12.36
CA GLU A 60 14.07 3.10 12.98
C GLU A 60 12.92 2.54 13.85
N SER A 61 12.25 3.40 14.61
CA SER A 61 11.13 3.07 15.52
C SER A 61 9.74 3.06 14.86
N GLN A 62 9.67 3.25 13.54
CA GLN A 62 8.42 3.27 12.79
C GLN A 62 8.20 1.96 12.04
N HIS A 63 6.93 1.60 11.85
CA HIS A 63 6.49 0.49 11.01
C HIS A 63 5.55 1.03 9.94
N LEU A 64 5.77 0.64 8.70
CA LEU A 64 4.88 0.99 7.60
C LEU A 64 4.15 -0.25 7.12
N MET A 65 2.83 -0.21 7.02
CA MET A 65 2.02 -1.37 6.64
C MET A 65 0.90 -1.00 5.68
N TRP A 66 0.56 -1.96 4.82
CA TRP A 66 -0.71 -1.94 4.09
C TRP A 66 -1.87 -2.31 5.01
N ILE A 67 -2.91 -1.48 5.00
CA ILE A 67 -4.16 -1.77 5.70
C ILE A 67 -5.31 -1.64 4.71
N GLY A 68 -6.08 -2.73 4.60
CA GLY A 68 -7.32 -2.80 3.84
C GLY A 68 -8.54 -2.60 4.74
N ARG A 69 -9.54 -1.85 4.32
CA ARG A 69 -10.82 -1.68 5.02
C ARG A 69 -11.97 -2.01 4.10
N THR A 70 -12.78 -3.00 4.48
CA THR A 70 -13.93 -3.43 3.67
C THR A 70 -15.16 -2.56 3.91
N SER A 71 -15.96 -2.35 2.87
CA SER A 71 -17.27 -1.69 2.97
C SER A 71 -18.35 -2.59 3.60
N ILE A 72 -18.07 -3.87 3.84
CA ILE A 72 -18.98 -4.75 4.58
C ILE A 72 -18.90 -4.41 6.07
N LYS A 73 -20.05 -4.41 6.75
CA LYS A 73 -20.11 -4.20 8.19
C LYS A 73 -20.06 -5.53 8.92
N ASP A 74 -19.35 -5.56 10.04
CA ASP A 74 -19.40 -6.66 11.00
C ASP A 74 -20.72 -6.67 11.80
N ALA A 75 -20.86 -7.63 12.72
CA ALA A 75 -22.04 -7.75 13.57
C ALA A 75 -22.29 -6.53 14.47
N ASN A 76 -21.28 -5.70 14.71
CA ASN A 76 -21.35 -4.48 15.51
C ASN A 76 -21.58 -3.23 14.65
N GLY A 77 -21.82 -3.40 13.34
CA GLY A 77 -22.04 -2.29 12.40
C GLY A 77 -20.75 -1.56 11.99
N SER A 78 -19.57 -2.07 12.35
CA SER A 78 -18.26 -1.48 12.06
C SER A 78 -17.67 -2.04 10.76
N HIS A 79 -16.90 -1.23 10.03
CA HIS A 79 -16.14 -1.67 8.87
C HIS A 79 -14.77 -2.19 9.31
N PRO A 80 -14.51 -3.51 9.28
CA PRO A 80 -13.28 -4.07 9.79
C PRO A 80 -12.10 -3.69 8.90
N ASN A 81 -10.95 -3.50 9.55
CA ASN A 81 -9.66 -3.38 8.89
C ASN A 81 -9.03 -4.78 8.77
N PHE A 82 -8.10 -4.93 7.83
CA PHE A 82 -7.31 -6.12 7.58
C PHE A 82 -5.86 -5.71 7.35
N TYR A 83 -4.93 -6.40 8.00
CA TYR A 83 -3.50 -6.23 7.73
C TYR A 83 -3.14 -7.04 6.48
N THR A 84 -2.85 -6.35 5.37
CA THR A 84 -2.80 -7.04 4.08
C THR A 84 -1.45 -7.68 3.76
N LYS A 85 -0.32 -7.23 4.33
CA LYS A 85 0.97 -7.95 4.50
C LYS A 85 2.11 -6.95 4.74
N GLY A 86 3.16 -7.44 5.42
CA GLY A 86 4.56 -6.98 5.38
C GLY A 86 4.88 -5.54 5.80
N PRO A 87 6.01 -5.30 6.49
CA PRO A 87 6.52 -3.95 6.63
C PRO A 87 7.08 -3.44 5.28
N LEU A 88 6.86 -2.14 5.01
CA LEU A 88 7.50 -1.41 3.92
C LEU A 88 8.76 -0.76 4.49
N ASP A 89 9.89 -1.43 4.33
CA ASP A 89 11.10 -1.09 5.08
C ASP A 89 12.00 -0.05 4.40
N GLU A 90 12.00 0.01 3.07
CA GLU A 90 12.91 0.83 2.26
C GLU A 90 12.17 1.60 1.16
N PRO A 91 12.62 2.79 0.75
CA PRO A 91 12.06 3.50 -0.40
C PRO A 91 11.97 2.61 -1.65
N GLY A 92 10.91 2.76 -2.43
CA GLY A 92 10.75 1.97 -3.65
C GLY A 92 9.31 1.66 -4.02
N GLN A 93 9.17 0.73 -4.96
CA GLN A 93 7.87 0.29 -5.47
C GLN A 93 7.46 -1.04 -4.84
N TYR A 94 6.23 -1.09 -4.35
CA TYR A 94 5.63 -2.25 -3.69
C TYR A 94 4.25 -2.54 -4.27
N SER A 95 3.84 -3.80 -4.28
CA SER A 95 2.49 -4.18 -4.73
C SER A 95 1.79 -5.03 -3.70
N GLU A 96 0.51 -4.72 -3.47
CA GLU A 96 -0.41 -5.45 -2.61
C GLU A 96 -1.52 -6.10 -3.46
N THR A 97 -1.83 -7.35 -3.14
CA THR A 97 -2.87 -8.12 -3.83
C THR A 97 -4.13 -8.13 -2.99
N VAL A 98 -5.22 -7.62 -3.55
CA VAL A 98 -6.50 -7.53 -2.84
C VAL A 98 -7.42 -8.65 -3.31
N GLU A 99 -7.61 -9.65 -2.44
CA GLU A 99 -8.50 -10.79 -2.69
C GLU A 99 -9.96 -10.48 -2.32
N LEU A 100 -10.80 -10.43 -3.35
CA LEU A 100 -12.24 -10.18 -3.28
C LEU A 100 -13.09 -11.44 -3.55
N ALA A 101 -12.48 -12.59 -3.84
CA ALA A 101 -13.19 -13.83 -4.18
C ALA A 101 -14.32 -14.19 -3.20
N ARG A 102 -14.03 -14.13 -1.89
CA ARG A 102 -14.98 -14.47 -0.81
C ARG A 102 -16.05 -13.41 -0.52
N TRP A 103 -15.93 -12.23 -1.11
CA TRP A 103 -16.78 -11.09 -0.77
C TRP A 103 -17.99 -10.96 -1.72
N PRO A 104 -19.12 -10.40 -1.26
CA PRO A 104 -20.26 -10.12 -2.12
C PRO A 104 -19.94 -9.12 -3.24
N LYS A 105 -20.66 -9.22 -4.35
CA LYS A 105 -20.58 -8.25 -5.44
C LYS A 105 -20.82 -6.82 -4.96
N GLY A 106 -20.10 -5.85 -5.53
CA GLY A 106 -20.15 -4.44 -5.12
C GLY A 106 -19.36 -4.11 -3.84
N THR A 107 -18.74 -5.09 -3.17
CA THR A 107 -17.85 -4.84 -2.03
C THR A 107 -16.69 -3.94 -2.47
N LYS A 108 -16.41 -2.90 -1.66
CA LYS A 108 -15.24 -2.03 -1.84
C LYS A 108 -14.23 -2.33 -0.75
N MET A 109 -12.98 -2.55 -1.14
CA MET A 109 -11.83 -2.57 -0.25
C MET A 109 -11.08 -1.26 -0.43
N GLU A 110 -11.07 -0.44 0.62
CA GLU A 110 -10.21 0.74 0.73
C GLU A 110 -8.82 0.28 1.17
N VAL A 111 -7.78 0.64 0.43
CA VAL A 111 -6.38 0.26 0.70
C VAL A 111 -5.58 1.54 0.91
N ALA A 112 -4.82 1.59 2.00
CA ALA A 112 -3.86 2.65 2.24
C ALA A 112 -2.61 2.11 2.95
N VAL A 113 -1.51 2.86 2.84
CA VAL A 113 -0.30 2.62 3.63
C VAL A 113 -0.34 3.50 4.88
N TYR A 114 -0.02 2.88 6.01
CA TYR A 114 -0.03 3.51 7.31
C TYR A 114 1.35 3.43 7.95
N VAL A 115 1.73 4.50 8.66
CA VAL A 115 2.87 4.51 9.57
C VAL A 115 2.38 4.42 11.00
N MET A 116 3.17 3.80 11.87
CA MET A 116 2.90 3.65 13.30
C MET A 116 4.21 3.44 14.06
N ASP A 117 4.22 3.69 15.37
CA ASP A 117 5.36 3.37 16.22
C ASP A 117 5.35 1.91 16.68
N ASP A 118 6.42 1.48 17.36
CA ASP A 118 6.54 0.13 17.92
C ASP A 118 5.38 -0.28 18.83
N ALA A 119 4.86 0.65 19.64
CA ALA A 119 3.79 0.36 20.60
C ALA A 119 2.47 0.10 19.88
N ALA A 120 2.11 0.97 18.93
CA ALA A 120 0.94 0.83 18.10
C ALA A 120 1.05 -0.41 17.20
N TYR A 121 2.22 -0.69 16.62
CA TYR A 121 2.47 -1.90 15.84
C TYR A 121 2.29 -3.18 16.66
N LYS A 122 2.78 -3.19 17.91
CA LYS A 122 2.59 -4.33 18.81
C LYS A 122 1.12 -4.54 19.17
N GLU A 123 0.43 -3.48 19.60
CA GLU A 123 -0.99 -3.55 19.93
C GLU A 123 -1.84 -4.03 18.74
N LEU A 124 -1.47 -3.55 17.55
CA LEU A 124 -2.04 -3.93 16.28
C LEU A 124 -1.91 -5.43 15.99
N LEU A 125 -0.69 -5.98 16.16
CA LEU A 125 -0.44 -7.40 15.97
C LEU A 125 -1.15 -8.26 17.03
N ASP A 126 -1.19 -7.80 18.28
CA ASP A 126 -1.85 -8.50 19.39
C ASP A 126 -3.37 -8.58 19.20
N ARG A 127 -3.97 -7.59 18.52
CA ARG A 127 -5.42 -7.56 18.20
C ARG A 127 -5.79 -8.30 16.91
N LYS A 128 -4.81 -8.62 16.06
CA LYS A 128 -5.06 -9.22 14.75
C LYS A 128 -5.64 -10.63 14.90
N GLY A 129 -6.84 -10.84 14.36
CA GLY A 129 -7.46 -12.15 14.24
C GLY A 129 -6.69 -13.08 13.29
N SER A 130 -6.99 -14.38 13.34
CA SER A 130 -6.35 -15.37 12.48
C SER A 130 -6.60 -15.16 10.98
N ASP A 131 -7.68 -14.47 10.63
CA ASP A 131 -8.05 -14.08 9.27
C ASP A 131 -7.48 -12.71 8.84
N GLY A 132 -6.60 -12.13 9.67
CA GLY A 132 -6.00 -10.82 9.47
C GLY A 132 -6.87 -9.64 9.86
N ALA A 133 -8.10 -9.89 10.34
CA ALA A 133 -9.03 -8.83 10.72
C ALA A 133 -8.60 -8.12 12.01
N VAL A 134 -8.94 -6.85 12.08
CA VAL A 134 -8.66 -5.98 13.23
C VAL A 134 -10.00 -5.48 13.74
N PRO A 135 -10.58 -6.19 14.73
CA PRO A 135 -11.83 -5.76 15.31
C PRO A 135 -11.62 -4.43 16.06
N ASN A 136 -12.58 -3.51 15.90
CA ASN A 136 -12.68 -2.26 16.66
C ASN A 136 -11.51 -1.27 16.48
N TYR A 137 -11.47 -0.64 15.29
CA TYR A 137 -10.66 0.55 14.94
C TYR A 137 -9.14 0.36 15.07
N LEU A 138 -8.37 1.24 14.42
CA LEU A 138 -6.91 1.19 14.46
C LEU A 138 -6.41 1.74 15.82
N PRO A 139 -5.32 1.18 16.41
CA PRO A 139 -4.72 1.76 17.61
C PRO A 139 -4.37 3.25 17.45
N PRO A 140 -4.38 4.03 18.54
CA PRO A 140 -3.80 5.37 18.53
C PRO A 140 -2.37 5.35 17.97
N GLY A 141 -2.01 6.34 17.15
CA GLY A 141 -0.68 6.41 16.52
C GLY A 141 -0.59 5.75 15.15
N VAL A 142 -1.57 4.94 14.75
CA VAL A 142 -1.67 4.42 13.36
C VAL A 142 -2.29 5.49 12.47
N ARG A 143 -1.53 5.98 11.48
CA ARG A 143 -1.95 7.09 10.62
C ARG A 143 -1.62 6.84 9.15
N PRO A 144 -2.52 7.21 8.21
CA PRO A 144 -2.27 7.00 6.80
C PRO A 144 -1.18 7.96 6.31
N ILE A 145 -0.27 7.44 5.50
CA ILE A 145 0.75 8.21 4.78
C ILE A 145 0.54 8.18 3.25
N SER A 146 -0.47 7.43 2.80
CA SER A 146 -0.92 7.42 1.42
C SER A 146 -2.33 7.99 1.28
N ASN A 147 -2.65 8.50 0.09
CA ASN A 147 -4.03 8.59 -0.33
C ASN A 147 -4.62 7.19 -0.50
N LYS A 148 -5.94 7.06 -0.36
CA LYS A 148 -6.64 5.77 -0.44
C LYS A 148 -6.77 5.32 -1.89
N ALA A 149 -6.51 4.04 -2.13
CA ALA A 149 -6.91 3.32 -3.33
C ALA A 149 -8.15 2.46 -3.05
N TYR A 150 -8.95 2.18 -4.07
CA TYR A 150 -10.14 1.34 -3.95
C TYR A 150 -10.08 0.16 -4.90
N VAL A 151 -10.32 -1.06 -4.38
CA VAL A 151 -10.57 -2.25 -5.20
C VAL A 151 -12.01 -2.68 -5.00
N ILE A 152 -12.77 -2.78 -6.08
CA ILE A 152 -14.22 -2.99 -6.07
C ILE A 152 -14.53 -4.32 -6.75
N LYS A 153 -15.32 -5.17 -6.07
CA LYS A 153 -15.83 -6.40 -6.69
C LYS A 153 -16.91 -6.06 -7.71
N ALA A 154 -16.72 -6.50 -8.94
CA ALA A 154 -17.64 -6.28 -10.04
C ALA A 154 -19.06 -6.82 -9.72
N SER A 155 -20.07 -6.13 -10.26
CA SER A 155 -21.49 -6.45 -10.11
C SER A 155 -21.98 -7.62 -10.97
#